data_AF-L0JI08-F1
#
_entry.id   AF-L0JI08-F1
#
_cell.length_a   1.000
_cell.length_b   1.000
_cell.length_c   1.000
_cell.angle_alpha   90.00
_cell.angle_beta   90.00
_cell.angle_gamma   90.00
#
_symmetry.space_group_name_H-M   'P 1'
#
loop_
_entity.id
_entity.type
_entity.pdbx_description
1 polymer ?
#
loop_
_entity_poly.entity_id
_entity_poly.type
_entity_poly.pdbx_seq_one_letter_code
_entity_poly.pdbx_strand_id
1 'polypeptide(L)'
;MSTDTGDRHSPGAAASIGAALEHPLVGRYRRRTALTIAYLGGLVAMFAGSYLGARVSVGGDVLDTVSTKGFDALSMVFIAFVMLTLLIVPVCYALWNGGPGMAALLPLVPVALGDLVVGSYVLDLDLATGLTVGASAAALALVATDARRAGSLRFWEAPIDDDGLLFVTAVSLVGAFGVARFVAAAPTYVYEWYAPFGTLWLVPAGVVGSYWLRRLRSVWRPRTNTTAD
;
A
#
# COMPACT_ATOMS: atom_id res chain seq x y z
N MET A 1 53.00 -6.15 17.28
CA MET A 1 51.70 -6.54 17.87
C MET A 1 50.81 -5.30 17.79
N SER A 2 50.03 -5.19 16.72
CA SER A 2 49.04 -4.13 16.50
C SER A 2 47.71 -4.84 16.31
N THR A 3 46.74 -4.49 17.13
CA THR A 3 45.38 -5.02 17.11
C THR A 3 44.64 -4.47 15.90
N ASP A 4 44.57 -5.27 14.84
CA ASP A 4 43.67 -5.03 13.72
C ASP A 4 42.26 -5.44 14.17
N THR A 5 41.50 -4.45 14.65
CA THR A 5 40.09 -4.62 14.99
C THR A 5 39.31 -4.76 13.70
N GLY A 6 39.12 -6.02 13.28
CA GLY A 6 38.33 -6.37 12.12
C GLY A 6 36.92 -5.80 12.21
N ASP A 7 36.69 -4.78 11.39
CA ASP A 7 35.36 -4.27 11.04
C ASP A 7 34.56 -5.41 10.38
N ARG A 8 33.85 -6.17 11.23
CA ARG A 8 32.78 -7.08 10.80
C ARG A 8 31.58 -6.25 10.38
N HIS A 9 31.68 -5.56 9.24
CA HIS A 9 30.51 -5.13 8.48
C HIS A 9 29.79 -6.39 7.98
N SER A 10 28.78 -6.83 8.72
CA SER A 10 28.02 -8.06 8.48
C SER A 10 27.40 -8.09 7.08
N PRO A 11 27.93 -8.90 6.13
CA PRO A 11 27.45 -8.93 4.74
C PRO A 11 26.04 -9.54 4.61
N GLY A 12 25.50 -10.15 5.68
CA GLY A 12 24.18 -10.77 5.69
C GLY A 12 23.01 -9.78 5.64
N ALA A 13 23.12 -8.60 6.26
CA ALA A 13 22.03 -7.62 6.31
C ALA A 13 21.78 -6.95 4.95
N ALA A 14 22.86 -6.63 4.22
CA ALA A 14 22.75 -6.05 2.88
C ALA A 14 22.15 -7.06 1.87
N ALA A 15 22.49 -8.35 2.01
CA ALA A 15 21.95 -9.42 1.19
C ALA A 15 20.46 -9.68 1.49
N SER A 16 20.05 -9.69 2.76
CA SER A 16 18.65 -9.89 3.14
C SER A 16 17.76 -8.72 2.72
N ILE A 17 18.26 -7.47 2.83
CA ILE A 17 17.57 -6.28 2.33
C ILE A 17 17.45 -6.35 0.79
N GLY A 18 18.50 -6.79 0.09
CA GLY A 18 18.47 -7.00 -1.35
C GLY A 18 17.38 -7.97 -1.78
N ALA A 19 17.29 -9.14 -1.12
CA ALA A 19 16.29 -10.16 -1.41
C ALA A 19 14.86 -9.68 -1.13
N ALA A 20 14.63 -8.95 -0.04
CA ALA A 20 13.31 -8.40 0.29
C ALA A 20 12.84 -7.36 -0.74
N LEU A 21 13.75 -6.54 -1.28
CA LEU A 21 13.44 -5.53 -2.29
C LEU A 21 13.14 -6.12 -3.67
N GLU A 22 13.55 -7.36 -3.92
CA GLU A 22 13.33 -8.11 -5.17
C GLU A 22 12.09 -9.00 -5.10
N HIS A 23 11.38 -9.01 -3.97
CA HIS A 23 10.20 -9.83 -3.77
C HIS A 23 9.04 -9.40 -4.70
N PRO A 24 8.34 -10.34 -5.38
CA PRO A 24 7.29 -10.03 -6.36
C PRO A 24 6.11 -9.25 -5.78
N LEU A 25 5.81 -9.42 -4.48
CA LEU A 25 4.79 -8.63 -3.78
C LEU A 25 5.20 -7.17 -3.54
N VAL A 26 6.50 -6.90 -3.49
CA VAL A 26 7.02 -5.58 -3.18
C VAL A 26 7.11 -4.76 -4.46
N GLY A 27 7.68 -5.29 -5.54
CA GLY A 27 7.66 -4.65 -6.85
C GLY A 27 8.68 -5.23 -7.81
N ARG A 28 8.52 -4.93 -9.11
CA ARG A 28 9.36 -5.54 -10.16
C ARG A 28 10.76 -4.92 -10.24
N TYR A 29 10.88 -3.61 -10.01
CA TYR A 29 12.14 -2.90 -10.15
C TYR A 29 12.66 -2.42 -8.79
N ARG A 30 13.77 -3.02 -8.33
CA ARG A 30 14.43 -2.71 -7.06
C ARG A 30 14.67 -1.22 -6.82
N ARG A 31 15.10 -0.47 -7.85
CA ARG A 31 15.32 0.99 -7.73
C ARG A 31 14.04 1.76 -7.41
N ARG A 32 12.92 1.38 -8.05
CA ARG A 32 11.61 2.04 -7.82
C ARG A 32 11.07 1.68 -6.45
N THR A 33 11.22 0.43 -6.04
CA THR A 33 10.91 -0.03 -4.68
C THR A 33 11.69 0.74 -3.62
N ALA A 34 13.01 0.86 -3.80
CA ALA A 34 13.87 1.59 -2.87
C ALA A 34 13.49 3.07 -2.79
N LEU A 35 13.12 3.70 -3.91
CA LEU A 35 12.63 5.08 -3.92
C LEU A 35 11.32 5.22 -3.14
N THR A 36 10.38 4.28 -3.29
CA THR A 36 9.13 4.29 -2.53
C THR A 36 9.35 4.06 -1.04
N ILE A 37 10.28 3.19 -0.65
CA ILE A 37 10.66 3.01 0.76
C ILE A 37 11.34 4.27 1.31
N ALA A 38 12.24 4.89 0.54
CA ALA A 38 12.86 6.15 0.95
C ALA A 38 11.82 7.28 1.10
N TYR A 39 10.85 7.35 0.20
CA TYR A 39 9.70 8.24 0.31
C TYR A 39 8.91 8.01 1.60
N LEU A 40 8.58 6.75 1.93
CA LEU A 40 7.91 6.42 3.19
C LEU A 40 8.75 6.75 4.41
N GLY A 41 10.06 6.49 4.37
CA GLY A 41 10.99 6.88 5.43
C GLY A 41 11.00 8.39 5.64
N GLY A 42 10.98 9.17 4.55
CA GLY A 42 10.84 10.62 4.58
C GLY A 42 9.51 11.08 5.19
N LEU A 43 8.40 10.42 4.82
CA LEU A 43 7.08 10.72 5.38
C LEU A 43 7.01 10.43 6.89
N VAL A 44 7.56 9.30 7.32
CA VAL A 44 7.68 8.94 8.75
C VAL A 44 8.57 9.93 9.49
N ALA A 45 9.71 10.33 8.92
CA ALA A 45 10.60 11.30 9.52
C ALA A 45 9.96 12.70 9.64
N MET A 46 9.22 13.12 8.62
CA MET A 46 8.47 14.38 8.64
C MET A 46 7.37 14.36 9.70
N PHE A 47 6.65 13.25 9.81
CA PHE A 47 5.65 13.04 10.87
C PHE A 47 6.29 13.08 12.26
N ALA A 48 7.35 12.31 12.48
CA ALA A 48 8.06 12.29 13.76
C ALA A 48 8.60 13.68 14.13
N GLY A 49 9.22 14.38 13.18
CA GLY A 49 9.71 15.75 13.38
C GLY A 49 8.59 16.74 13.72
N SER A 50 7.46 16.67 13.03
CA SER A 50 6.28 17.49 13.32
C SER A 50 5.71 17.19 14.71
N TYR A 51 5.56 15.91 15.07
CA TYR A 51 5.06 15.49 16.37
C TYR A 51 5.98 15.86 17.52
N LEU A 52 7.30 15.64 17.38
CA LEU A 52 8.30 16.06 18.36
C LEU A 52 8.29 17.58 18.51
N GLY A 53 8.28 18.33 17.40
CA GLY A 53 8.24 19.79 17.41
C GLY A 53 7.01 20.35 18.13
N ALA A 54 5.84 19.73 17.96
CA ALA A 54 4.61 20.11 18.64
C ALA A 54 4.63 19.85 20.17
N ARG A 55 5.58 19.04 20.67
CA ARG A 55 5.70 18.70 22.10
C ARG A 55 6.90 19.35 22.80
N VAL A 56 7.77 20.06 22.08
CA VAL A 56 8.86 20.82 22.71
C VAL A 56 8.30 22.12 23.28
N SER A 57 8.43 22.30 24.59
CA SER A 57 8.20 23.57 25.26
C SER A 57 9.51 24.33 25.41
N VAL A 58 9.49 25.64 25.21
CA VAL A 58 10.63 26.53 25.47
C VAL A 58 10.15 27.57 26.47
N GLY A 59 10.60 27.45 27.73
CA GLY A 59 10.20 28.36 28.81
C GLY A 59 8.89 28.02 29.52
N GLY A 60 8.39 26.79 29.40
CA GLY A 60 7.17 26.32 30.08
C GLY A 60 5.88 26.51 29.26
N ASP A 61 5.92 27.35 28.24
CA ASP A 61 4.93 27.37 27.18
C ASP A 61 5.30 26.31 26.14
N VAL A 62 4.33 25.49 25.75
CA VAL A 62 4.37 24.79 24.46
C VAL A 62 4.62 25.87 23.41
N LEU A 63 5.35 25.58 22.33
CA LEU A 63 5.48 26.48 21.17
C LEU A 63 4.11 26.69 20.48
N ASP A 64 3.15 27.23 21.21
CA ASP A 64 1.88 27.67 20.72
C ASP A 64 2.16 29.00 20.02
N THR A 65 2.01 28.98 18.70
CA THR A 65 1.70 30.17 17.90
C THR A 65 2.77 31.25 17.67
N VAL A 66 4.08 31.00 17.84
CA VAL A 66 5.11 32.00 17.42
C VAL A 66 5.24 32.14 15.88
N SER A 67 4.58 31.29 15.09
CA SER A 67 4.32 31.56 13.68
C SER A 67 3.05 30.86 13.20
N THR A 68 1.90 31.46 13.50
CA THR A 68 0.57 31.00 13.05
C THR A 68 0.45 30.86 11.52
N LYS A 69 1.37 31.43 10.74
CA LYS A 69 1.41 31.26 9.27
C LYS A 69 2.36 30.16 8.79
N GLY A 70 3.48 29.93 9.49
CA GLY A 70 4.49 28.95 9.07
C GLY A 70 4.14 27.52 9.45
N PHE A 71 3.64 27.31 10.68
CA PHE A 71 3.24 25.99 11.14
C PHE A 71 1.94 25.51 10.48
N ASP A 72 1.03 26.44 10.18
CA ASP A 72 -0.20 26.18 9.42
C ASP A 72 0.10 25.77 7.98
N ALA A 73 1.03 26.45 7.30
CA ALA A 73 1.50 26.05 5.98
C ALA A 73 2.22 24.68 5.99
N LEU A 74 3.05 24.40 7.00
CA LEU A 74 3.73 23.11 7.14
C LEU A 74 2.73 21.97 7.40
N SER A 75 1.71 22.23 8.21
CA SER A 75 0.64 21.28 8.51
C SER A 75 -0.23 21.02 7.27
N MET A 76 -0.57 22.06 6.50
CA MET A 76 -1.27 21.91 5.22
C MET A 76 -0.47 21.09 4.22
N VAL A 77 0.84 21.33 4.10
CA VAL A 77 1.73 20.53 3.24
C VAL A 77 1.79 19.08 3.72
N PHE A 78 1.88 18.85 5.02
CA PHE A 78 1.88 17.50 5.60
C PHE A 78 0.57 16.75 5.29
N ILE A 79 -0.58 17.40 5.51
CA ILE A 79 -1.90 16.85 5.19
C ILE A 79 -1.99 16.55 3.69
N ALA A 80 -1.51 17.44 2.81
CA ALA A 80 -1.49 17.19 1.38
C ALA A 80 -0.64 15.97 1.00
N PHE A 81 0.54 15.79 1.63
CA PHE A 81 1.37 14.61 1.43
C PHE A 81 0.70 13.34 1.93
N VAL A 82 0.03 13.38 3.09
CA VAL A 82 -0.75 12.25 3.62
C VAL A 82 -1.87 11.88 2.66
N MET A 83 -2.65 12.85 2.21
CA MET A 83 -3.74 12.64 1.25
C MET A 83 -3.22 12.05 -0.08
N LEU A 84 -2.10 12.55 -0.59
CA LEU A 84 -1.44 11.99 -1.77
C LEU A 84 -1.01 10.53 -1.52
N THR A 85 -0.44 10.24 -0.35
CA THR A 85 0.01 8.88 0.03
C THR A 85 -1.16 7.91 0.18
N LEU A 86 -2.30 8.42 0.65
CA LEU A 86 -3.50 7.64 0.89
C LEU A 86 -4.26 7.35 -0.41
N LEU A 87 -4.28 8.29 -1.36
CA LEU A 87 -5.15 8.20 -2.55
C LEU A 87 -4.39 7.95 -3.86
N ILE A 88 -3.28 8.65 -4.09
CA ILE A 88 -2.65 8.73 -5.42
C ILE A 88 -1.43 7.83 -5.53
N VAL A 89 -0.52 7.90 -4.54
CA VAL A 89 0.73 7.14 -4.53
C VAL A 89 0.51 5.62 -4.64
N PRO A 90 -0.49 4.99 -3.99
CA PRO A 90 -0.71 3.54 -4.11
C PRO A 90 -1.04 3.14 -5.55
N VAL A 91 -1.89 3.92 -6.22
CA VAL A 91 -2.31 3.68 -7.61
C VAL A 91 -1.15 3.93 -8.57
N CYS A 92 -0.42 5.03 -8.40
CA CYS A 92 0.78 5.32 -9.18
C CYS A 92 1.84 4.22 -9.01
N TYR A 93 2.06 3.74 -7.78
CA TYR A 93 3.00 2.67 -7.52
C TYR A 93 2.59 1.35 -8.18
N ALA A 94 1.32 0.97 -8.05
CA ALA A 94 0.75 -0.19 -8.72
C ALA A 94 0.99 -0.16 -10.24
N LEU A 95 0.66 0.98 -10.87
CA LEU A 95 0.80 1.18 -12.31
C LEU A 95 2.25 1.38 -12.78
N TRP A 96 3.16 1.81 -11.90
CA TRP A 96 4.55 2.12 -12.26
C TRP A 96 5.54 1.01 -11.94
N ASN A 97 5.48 0.41 -10.75
CA ASN A 97 6.43 -0.62 -10.32
C ASN A 97 5.82 -2.02 -10.27
N GLY A 98 4.49 -2.13 -10.14
CA GLY A 98 3.86 -3.38 -9.74
C GLY A 98 4.24 -3.74 -8.29
N GLY A 99 3.72 -4.84 -7.77
CA GLY A 99 3.89 -5.20 -6.36
C GLY A 99 2.60 -4.99 -5.56
N PRO A 100 1.69 -5.99 -5.55
CA PRO A 100 0.40 -5.87 -4.90
C PRO A 100 0.50 -5.67 -3.38
N GLY A 101 1.54 -6.19 -2.73
CA GLY A 101 1.75 -6.02 -1.29
C GLY A 101 2.13 -4.59 -0.92
N MET A 102 3.11 -4.02 -1.61
CA MET A 102 3.51 -2.64 -1.34
C MET A 102 2.38 -1.66 -1.70
N ALA A 103 1.68 -1.87 -2.81
CA ALA A 103 0.52 -1.08 -3.21
C ALA A 103 -0.62 -1.13 -2.16
N ALA A 104 -0.86 -2.30 -1.56
CA ALA A 104 -1.85 -2.46 -0.50
C ALA A 104 -1.47 -1.72 0.80
N LEU A 105 -0.18 -1.71 1.14
CA LEU A 105 0.31 -1.16 2.42
C LEU A 105 0.50 0.36 2.40
N LEU A 106 0.84 0.94 1.25
CA LEU A 106 1.09 2.38 1.10
C LEU A 106 0.03 3.28 1.76
N PRO A 107 -1.28 3.10 1.52
CA PRO A 107 -2.29 3.98 2.10
C PRO A 107 -2.52 3.73 3.60
N LEU A 108 -2.05 2.61 4.15
CA LEU A 108 -2.19 2.27 5.57
C LEU A 108 -1.11 2.90 6.44
N VAL A 109 0.04 3.27 5.85
CA VAL A 109 1.14 3.91 6.59
C VAL A 109 0.72 5.20 7.29
N PRO A 110 0.13 6.20 6.61
CA PRO A 110 -0.27 7.44 7.29
C PRO A 110 -1.35 7.20 8.35
N VAL A 111 -2.27 6.25 8.13
CA VAL A 111 -3.32 5.89 9.09
C VAL A 111 -2.70 5.30 10.35
N ALA A 112 -1.79 4.33 10.21
CA ALA A 112 -1.11 3.71 11.33
C ALA A 112 -0.28 4.72 12.15
N LEU A 113 0.35 5.70 11.49
CA LEU A 113 1.04 6.78 12.18
C LEU A 113 0.07 7.65 13.00
N GLY A 114 -1.11 7.96 12.45
CA GLY A 114 -2.18 8.65 13.17
C GLY A 114 -2.66 7.88 14.40
N ASP A 115 -3.01 6.61 14.23
CA ASP A 115 -3.46 5.72 15.32
C ASP A 115 -2.44 5.62 16.46
N LEU A 116 -1.15 5.54 16.12
CA LEU A 116 -0.06 5.52 17.10
C LEU A 116 0.00 6.79 17.96
N VAL A 117 -0.34 7.96 17.40
CA VAL A 117 -0.33 9.22 18.14
C VAL A 117 -1.58 9.39 19.00
N VAL A 118 -2.75 8.99 18.50
CA VAL A 118 -4.00 9.05 19.27
C VAL A 118 -4.01 7.97 20.38
N GLY A 119 -3.23 6.91 20.23
CA GLY A 119 -3.13 5.82 21.21
C GLY A 119 -4.37 4.92 21.22
N SER A 120 -5.20 5.01 20.18
CA SER A 120 -6.41 4.22 20.00
C SER A 120 -6.43 3.63 18.60
N TYR A 121 -6.68 2.32 18.50
CA TYR A 121 -6.95 1.67 17.23
C TYR A 121 -8.45 1.65 17.03
N VAL A 122 -8.99 2.66 16.36
CA VAL A 122 -10.41 2.74 16.02
C VAL A 122 -10.54 2.58 14.51
N LEU A 123 -11.48 1.72 14.11
CA LEU A 123 -11.76 1.50 12.72
C LEU A 123 -12.54 2.70 12.18
N ASP A 124 -11.79 3.74 11.77
CA ASP A 124 -12.33 5.04 11.35
C ASP A 124 -12.39 5.18 9.83
N LEU A 125 -12.95 6.31 9.38
CA LEU A 125 -13.11 6.65 7.96
C LEU A 125 -11.78 6.55 7.19
N ASP A 126 -10.67 6.98 7.79
CA ASP A 126 -9.35 6.97 7.16
C ASP A 126 -8.86 5.53 6.95
N LEU A 127 -9.07 4.65 7.92
CA LEU A 127 -8.72 3.23 7.80
C LEU A 127 -9.61 2.51 6.78
N ALA A 128 -10.92 2.78 6.78
CA ALA A 128 -11.85 2.25 5.78
C ALA A 128 -11.46 2.70 4.36
N THR A 129 -11.06 3.96 4.21
CA THR A 129 -10.57 4.51 2.94
C THR A 129 -9.25 3.85 2.55
N GLY A 130 -8.31 3.74 3.48
CA GLY A 130 -7.01 3.11 3.24
C GLY A 130 -7.12 1.64 2.84
N LEU A 131 -7.99 0.87 3.49
CA LEU A 131 -8.28 -0.53 3.12
C LEU A 131 -8.87 -0.63 1.71
N THR A 132 -9.78 0.27 1.36
CA THR A 132 -10.44 0.29 0.05
C THR A 132 -9.46 0.66 -1.05
N VAL A 133 -8.69 1.74 -0.87
CA VAL A 133 -7.68 2.16 -1.84
C VAL A 133 -6.57 1.12 -1.93
N GLY A 134 -6.13 0.54 -0.81
CA GLY A 134 -5.11 -0.50 -0.77
C GLY A 134 -5.53 -1.75 -1.54
N ALA A 135 -6.75 -2.24 -1.33
CA ALA A 135 -7.29 -3.38 -2.06
C ALA A 135 -7.37 -3.09 -3.58
N SER A 136 -7.86 -1.91 -3.96
CA SER A 136 -7.93 -1.50 -5.36
C SER A 136 -6.56 -1.34 -6.00
N ALA A 137 -5.59 -0.74 -5.30
CA ALA A 137 -4.22 -0.60 -5.77
C ALA A 137 -3.53 -1.95 -5.91
N ALA A 138 -3.75 -2.90 -4.99
CA ALA A 138 -3.22 -4.26 -5.09
C ALA A 138 -3.78 -4.99 -6.32
N ALA A 139 -5.09 -4.89 -6.56
CA ALA A 139 -5.74 -5.44 -7.74
C ALA A 139 -5.19 -4.83 -9.05
N LEU A 140 -5.01 -3.51 -9.09
CA LEU A 140 -4.39 -2.82 -10.23
C LEU A 140 -2.94 -3.25 -10.43
N ALA A 141 -2.18 -3.48 -9.36
CA ALA A 141 -0.79 -3.91 -9.43
C ALA A 141 -0.68 -5.30 -10.07
N LEU A 142 -1.62 -6.21 -9.76
CA LEU A 142 -1.70 -7.53 -10.40
C LEU A 142 -1.92 -7.40 -11.91
N VAL A 143 -2.94 -6.62 -12.32
CA VAL A 143 -3.24 -6.37 -13.74
C VAL A 143 -2.08 -5.71 -14.46
N ALA A 144 -1.47 -4.68 -13.86
CA ALA A 144 -0.32 -3.98 -14.44
C ALA A 144 0.89 -4.89 -14.59
N THR A 145 1.09 -5.83 -13.65
CA THR A 145 2.17 -6.81 -13.72
C THR A 145 1.94 -7.79 -14.86
N ASP A 146 0.72 -8.31 -15.00
CA ASP A 146 0.36 -9.25 -16.07
C ASP A 146 0.35 -8.59 -17.45
N ALA A 147 -0.14 -7.36 -17.58
CA ALA A 147 -0.07 -6.59 -18.82
C ALA A 147 1.38 -6.39 -19.29
N ARG A 148 2.31 -6.11 -18.36
CA ARG A 148 3.74 -6.00 -18.69
C ARG A 148 4.38 -7.35 -19.01
N ARG A 149 3.91 -8.45 -18.41
CA ARG A 149 4.38 -9.81 -18.76
C ARG A 149 3.91 -10.21 -20.15
N ALA A 150 2.68 -9.86 -20.52
CA ALA A 150 2.13 -10.07 -21.86
C ALA A 150 2.72 -9.10 -22.91
N GLY A 151 3.31 -7.98 -22.50
CA GLY A 151 3.75 -6.91 -23.40
C GLY A 151 2.59 -6.17 -24.09
N SER A 152 1.38 -6.30 -23.54
CA SER A 152 0.14 -5.81 -24.14
C SER A 152 -0.91 -5.52 -23.06
N LEU A 153 -1.88 -4.65 -23.37
CA LEU A 153 -3.07 -4.45 -22.52
C LEU A 153 -3.95 -5.70 -22.44
N ARG A 154 -3.70 -6.70 -23.30
CA ARG A 154 -4.30 -8.03 -23.23
C ARG A 154 -3.67 -8.86 -22.11
N PHE A 155 -3.80 -8.39 -20.87
CA PHE A 155 -3.24 -9.05 -19.68
C PHE A 155 -3.72 -10.50 -19.51
N TRP A 156 -4.86 -10.87 -20.11
CA TRP A 156 -5.40 -12.23 -20.09
C TRP A 156 -4.54 -13.26 -20.84
N GLU A 157 -3.61 -12.83 -21.70
CA GLU A 157 -2.67 -13.71 -22.42
C GLU A 157 -1.50 -14.15 -21.54
N ALA A 158 -1.19 -13.41 -20.46
CA ALA A 158 -0.15 -13.81 -19.51
C ALA A 158 -0.61 -15.00 -18.65
N PRO A 159 0.29 -15.93 -18.28
CA PRO A 159 -0.01 -16.97 -17.30
C PRO A 159 -0.40 -16.35 -15.95
N ILE A 160 -1.39 -16.96 -15.27
CA ILE A 160 -1.90 -16.49 -13.99
C ILE A 160 -0.81 -16.62 -12.92
N ASP A 161 -0.54 -15.52 -12.23
CA ASP A 161 0.26 -15.51 -10.99
C ASP A 161 -0.61 -15.99 -9.81
N ASP A 162 -0.50 -17.26 -9.44
CA ASP A 162 -1.34 -17.86 -8.40
C ASP A 162 -1.09 -17.21 -7.03
N ASP A 163 0.18 -16.93 -6.69
CA ASP A 163 0.54 -16.29 -5.42
C ASP A 163 0.04 -14.84 -5.37
N GLY A 164 0.21 -14.09 -6.46
CA GLY A 164 -0.31 -12.73 -6.59
C GLY A 164 -1.85 -12.69 -6.49
N LEU A 165 -2.54 -13.63 -7.13
CA LEU A 165 -3.99 -13.74 -7.08
C LEU A 165 -4.49 -14.06 -5.66
N LEU A 166 -3.86 -15.03 -4.98
CA LEU A 166 -4.21 -15.38 -3.60
C LEU A 166 -4.00 -14.19 -2.66
N PHE A 167 -2.88 -13.48 -2.80
CA PHE A 167 -2.58 -12.31 -1.98
C PHE A 167 -3.63 -11.20 -2.19
N VAL A 168 -3.92 -10.83 -3.44
CA VAL A 168 -4.92 -9.79 -3.75
C VAL A 168 -6.31 -10.21 -3.27
N THR A 169 -6.66 -11.49 -3.40
CA THR A 169 -7.92 -12.03 -2.88
C THR A 169 -7.99 -11.86 -1.36
N ALA A 170 -6.94 -12.26 -0.64
CA ALA A 170 -6.89 -12.14 0.82
C ALA A 170 -7.00 -10.68 1.28
N VAL A 171 -6.24 -9.77 0.68
CA VAL A 171 -6.30 -8.33 0.98
C VAL A 171 -7.69 -7.77 0.68
N SER A 172 -8.30 -8.15 -0.44
CA SER A 172 -9.65 -7.69 -0.79
C SER A 172 -10.70 -8.18 0.20
N LEU A 173 -10.61 -9.43 0.68
CA LEU A 173 -11.53 -9.99 1.67
C LEU A 173 -11.35 -9.33 3.05
N VAL A 174 -10.10 -9.15 3.50
CA VAL A 174 -9.80 -8.47 4.77
C VAL A 174 -10.31 -7.03 4.71
N GLY A 175 -10.04 -6.31 3.63
CA GLY A 175 -10.54 -4.97 3.42
C GLY A 175 -12.06 -4.91 3.38
N ALA A 176 -12.72 -5.83 2.66
CA ALA A 176 -14.18 -5.86 2.54
C ALA A 176 -14.85 -6.14 3.89
N PHE A 177 -14.32 -7.09 4.66
CA PHE A 177 -14.83 -7.38 5.99
C PHE A 177 -14.59 -6.23 6.96
N GLY A 178 -13.39 -5.63 6.93
CA GLY A 178 -13.08 -4.43 7.71
C GLY A 178 -14.05 -3.29 7.40
N VAL A 179 -14.21 -2.93 6.13
CA VAL A 179 -15.14 -1.87 5.71
C VAL A 179 -16.59 -2.23 6.01
N ALA A 180 -17.01 -3.49 5.87
CA ALA A 180 -18.36 -3.90 6.26
C ALA A 180 -18.62 -3.70 7.75
N ARG A 181 -17.62 -3.99 8.61
CA ARG A 181 -17.68 -3.72 10.05
C ARG A 181 -17.74 -2.22 10.35
N PHE A 182 -16.97 -1.40 9.62
CA PHE A 182 -17.05 0.06 9.69
C PHE A 182 -18.45 0.55 9.33
N VAL A 183 -18.95 0.19 8.15
CA VAL A 183 -20.26 0.62 7.66
C VAL A 183 -21.38 0.15 8.60
N ALA A 184 -21.29 -1.03 9.20
CA ALA A 184 -22.30 -1.51 10.13
C ALA A 184 -22.33 -0.74 11.47
N ALA A 185 -21.22 -0.12 11.87
CA ALA A 185 -21.08 0.58 13.16
C ALA A 185 -21.06 2.11 13.03
N ALA A 186 -20.80 2.64 11.84
CA ALA A 186 -20.60 4.06 11.61
C ALA A 186 -21.92 4.86 11.69
N PRO A 187 -21.88 6.09 12.22
CA PRO A 187 -23.00 7.03 12.10
C PRO A 187 -23.36 7.31 10.63
N THR A 188 -24.65 7.56 10.36
CA THR A 188 -25.17 7.75 8.99
C THR A 188 -24.51 8.88 8.21
N TYR A 189 -24.10 9.97 8.87
CA TYR A 189 -23.44 11.10 8.21
C TYR A 189 -22.10 10.71 7.57
N VAL A 190 -21.45 9.64 8.05
CA VAL A 190 -20.14 9.19 7.56
C VAL A 190 -20.25 8.55 6.17
N TYR A 191 -21.43 8.05 5.80
CA TYR A 191 -21.63 7.41 4.50
C TYR A 191 -21.47 8.37 3.33
N GLU A 192 -21.86 9.64 3.49
CA GLU A 192 -21.69 10.66 2.45
C GLU A 192 -20.21 10.92 2.16
N TRP A 193 -19.37 10.91 3.20
CA TRP A 193 -17.92 11.09 3.10
C TRP A 193 -17.23 9.86 2.52
N TYR A 194 -17.72 8.65 2.81
CA TYR A 194 -17.14 7.41 2.31
C TYR A 194 -17.62 7.03 0.89
N ALA A 195 -18.80 7.47 0.47
CA ALA A 195 -19.43 7.08 -0.80
C ALA A 195 -18.52 7.20 -2.04
N PRO A 196 -17.70 8.27 -2.22
CA PRO A 196 -16.76 8.36 -3.34
C PRO A 196 -15.79 7.18 -3.39
N PHE A 197 -15.28 6.75 -2.23
CA PHE A 197 -14.34 5.64 -2.12
C PHE A 197 -15.03 4.29 -2.23
N GLY A 198 -16.29 4.18 -1.82
CA GLY A 198 -17.09 2.97 -1.98
C GLY A 198 -17.13 2.45 -3.43
N THR A 199 -17.11 3.36 -4.42
CA THR A 199 -17.09 2.97 -5.84
C THR A 199 -15.81 2.25 -6.26
N LEU A 200 -14.69 2.47 -5.55
CA LEU A 200 -13.42 1.81 -5.84
C LEU A 200 -13.48 0.30 -5.60
N TRP A 201 -14.43 -0.21 -4.80
CA TRP A 201 -14.64 -1.65 -4.59
C TRP A 201 -14.96 -2.41 -5.89
N LEU A 202 -15.46 -1.72 -6.92
CA LEU A 202 -15.66 -2.32 -8.24
C LEU A 202 -14.35 -2.81 -8.86
N VAL A 203 -13.22 -2.17 -8.55
CA VAL A 203 -11.89 -2.54 -9.07
C VAL A 203 -11.44 -3.90 -8.54
N PRO A 204 -11.26 -4.13 -7.22
CA PRO A 204 -10.85 -5.43 -6.71
C PRO A 204 -11.92 -6.50 -6.99
N ALA A 205 -13.21 -6.18 -6.92
CA ALA A 205 -14.27 -7.13 -7.27
C ALA A 205 -14.17 -7.62 -8.73
N GLY A 206 -14.02 -6.68 -9.68
CA GLY A 206 -13.90 -7.01 -11.10
C GLY A 206 -12.60 -7.75 -11.43
N VAL A 207 -11.48 -7.33 -10.86
CA VAL A 207 -10.18 -7.98 -11.08
C VAL A 207 -10.15 -9.38 -10.47
N VAL A 208 -10.43 -9.52 -9.18
CA VAL A 208 -10.40 -10.82 -8.49
C VAL A 208 -11.41 -11.78 -9.15
N GLY A 209 -12.63 -11.32 -9.41
CA GLY A 209 -13.65 -12.12 -10.09
C GLY A 209 -13.22 -12.58 -11.49
N SER A 210 -12.68 -11.68 -12.30
CA SER A 210 -12.23 -12.03 -13.66
C SER A 210 -11.05 -13.02 -13.66
N TYR A 211 -10.12 -12.90 -12.72
CA TYR A 211 -8.98 -13.82 -12.59
C TYR A 211 -9.41 -15.20 -12.13
N TRP A 212 -10.29 -15.29 -11.13
CA TRP A 212 -10.84 -16.59 -10.70
C TRP A 212 -11.68 -17.24 -11.79
N LEU A 213 -12.50 -16.48 -12.53
CA LEU A 213 -13.21 -17.00 -13.70
C LEU A 213 -12.25 -17.53 -14.77
N ARG A 214 -11.16 -16.81 -15.04
CA ARG A 214 -10.10 -17.26 -15.96
C ARG A 214 -9.44 -18.55 -15.47
N ARG A 215 -9.13 -18.65 -14.17
CA ARG A 215 -8.55 -19.85 -13.54
C ARG A 215 -9.49 -21.05 -13.62
N LEU A 216 -10.77 -20.86 -13.35
CA LEU A 216 -11.77 -21.94 -13.47
C LEU A 216 -11.88 -22.41 -14.93
N ARG A 217 -11.92 -21.49 -15.90
CA ARG A 217 -11.97 -21.84 -17.32
C ARG A 217 -10.73 -22.60 -17.80
N SER A 218 -9.55 -22.29 -17.28
CA SER A 218 -8.32 -23.01 -17.67
C SER A 218 -8.26 -24.42 -17.10
N VAL A 219 -8.81 -24.65 -15.91
CA VAL A 219 -8.92 -26.00 -15.30
C VAL A 219 -9.97 -26.86 -16.02
N TRP A 220 -11.05 -26.24 -16.47
CA TRP A 220 -12.19 -26.96 -17.09
C TRP A 220 -12.01 -27.33 -18.56
N ARG A 221 -11.02 -26.78 -19.28
CA ARG A 221 -10.69 -27.25 -20.62
C ARG A 221 -9.92 -28.58 -20.49
N PRO A 222 -10.54 -29.73 -20.81
CA PRO A 222 -9.81 -30.99 -20.82
C PRO A 222 -8.71 -30.87 -21.86
N ARG A 223 -7.54 -31.49 -21.62
CA ARG A 223 -6.54 -31.73 -22.67
C ARG A 223 -7.14 -32.68 -23.71
N THR A 224 -7.95 -32.15 -24.62
CA THR A 224 -8.32 -32.83 -25.85
C THR A 224 -7.15 -32.65 -26.81
N ASN A 225 -6.09 -33.44 -26.61
CA ASN A 225 -5.07 -33.79 -27.59
C ASN A 225 -4.08 -34.73 -26.90
N THR A 226 -4.49 -35.98 -26.70
CA THR A 226 -3.55 -37.07 -26.42
C THR A 226 -4.15 -38.38 -26.94
N THR A 227 -4.08 -38.55 -28.26
CA THR A 227 -3.94 -39.82 -29.02
C THR A 227 -3.69 -39.38 -30.46
N ALA A 228 -2.43 -39.31 -30.92
CA ALA A 228 -1.63 -40.43 -31.42
C ALA A 228 -1.93 -40.69 -32.90
N ASP A 229 -0.86 -40.51 -33.68
CA ASP A 229 -0.68 -41.08 -35.02
C ASP A 229 -1.01 -42.58 -35.07
#